data_AF-A0A2V9BAX1-F1
#
_entry.id   AF-A0A2V9BAX1-F1
#
_cell.length_a   1.000
_cell.length_b   1.000
_cell.length_c   1.000
_cell.angle_alpha   90.00
_cell.angle_beta   90.00
_cell.angle_gamma   90.00
#
_symmetry.space_group_name_H-M   'P 1'
#
loop_
_entity.id
_entity.type
_entity.pdbx_description
1 polymer ?
#
loop_
_entity_poly.entity_id
_entity_poly.type
_entity_poly.pdbx_seq_one_letter_code
_entity_poly.pdbx_strand_id
1 'polypeptide(L)'
;MSSAFEIRKSPRRLWLLIVLSLPGLLSSPLRNHARNSANGDWPYYGHDPGGMRYSPLSQINRENVAKLNVAWIFHTGDISDGSDDRRRSGFEATPILVEGTLYFTTPFNRVIALDPETGKQRWAYDPKIELTLDYGDGLINRGVATWLDATRASGQPCRRRIYEATQGARLISIDAATGKPCLDFGDLGQVNLRDVPGYRAGWYHMTSPPTVIDDLVVVGSAIDDNQRAVMPAGVVRAFDARSGALRWSWDPVHTPVAGATGDAKAREWRAGAANAWSIMAVDLERDLIFVPTGSASPDYYGGLRPGDDKWANSVVALHTKTGEIAWGFQLVHHDLWDYDTASPPLLATLRHAGENVPVVIQGNKTGLLFVLHRDTGKPVFPVEERRVLQSDVPGEVASPTQPFPAAPPPLAPQQISAEDAWGPTSEDRETCRTWIRALRNEGIFTPPSVRGTLAVPGNLGGMTWSGYAFDPQHGLLVVNTNNLVAKIKLIPRADFWRDEVRTEDGEYAPQAGTPYGLFRRFLQSPSKLPCTAPPWGVLVAVDMTEGKIRWQVPLGSLQNFGGKQPPIPPGSVSLGGPIASAGGLVFIAGTFDPYFRAFDVETGKELWKAQ
;
A
#
# COMPACT_ATOMS: atom_id res chain seq x y z
N MET A 1 -63.76 48.46 16.03
CA MET A 1 -64.54 48.98 14.89
C MET A 1 -64.53 47.91 13.80
N SER A 2 -65.74 47.41 13.46
CA SER A 2 -66.14 46.54 12.31
C SER A 2 -65.33 45.28 11.99
N SER A 3 -65.90 44.12 11.63
CA SER A 3 -67.25 43.54 11.56
C SER A 3 -67.01 42.09 11.08
N ALA A 4 -67.34 41.07 11.88
CA ALA A 4 -68.32 40.00 11.67
C ALA A 4 -68.25 39.13 10.39
N PHE A 5 -68.81 37.91 10.57
CA PHE A 5 -69.17 36.81 9.65
C PHE A 5 -68.22 35.61 9.59
N GLU A 6 -68.64 34.34 9.56
CA GLU A 6 -69.83 33.60 9.98
C GLU A 6 -69.49 32.11 9.76
N ILE A 7 -69.97 31.20 10.61
CA ILE A 7 -69.74 29.75 10.49
C ILE A 7 -70.94 29.11 9.78
N ARG A 8 -70.73 28.36 8.69
CA ARG A 8 -71.65 27.29 8.23
C ARG A 8 -70.92 26.07 7.64
N LYS A 9 -71.46 24.89 8.00
CA LYS A 9 -71.00 23.52 7.71
C LYS A 9 -71.45 22.99 6.34
N SER A 10 -70.65 22.11 5.73
CA SER A 10 -71.00 20.80 5.10
C SER A 10 -70.03 20.46 3.93
N PRO A 11 -70.05 19.23 3.35
CA PRO A 11 -69.58 17.97 3.91
C PRO A 11 -68.32 17.44 3.18
N ARG A 12 -67.49 16.66 3.90
CA ARG A 12 -66.30 15.97 3.36
C ARG A 12 -66.70 14.90 2.33
N ARG A 13 -66.23 15.02 1.09
CA ARG A 13 -66.11 13.89 0.15
C ARG A 13 -64.75 13.24 0.34
N LEU A 14 -64.79 11.97 0.75
CA LEU A 14 -63.64 11.09 0.95
C LEU A 14 -63.17 10.59 -0.42
N TRP A 15 -61.99 11.04 -0.88
CA TRP A 15 -61.27 10.36 -1.97
C TRP A 15 -60.22 9.46 -1.32
N LEU A 16 -60.48 8.14 -1.31
CA LEU A 16 -59.47 7.14 -1.01
C LEU A 16 -58.49 7.07 -2.19
N LEU A 17 -57.30 7.65 -2.03
CA LEU A 17 -56.14 7.30 -2.85
C LEU A 17 -55.50 6.06 -2.22
N ILE A 18 -55.78 4.89 -2.79
CA ILE A 18 -55.01 3.67 -2.51
C ILE A 18 -53.65 3.85 -3.19
N VAL A 19 -52.66 4.26 -2.41
CA VAL A 19 -51.25 4.16 -2.81
C VAL A 19 -50.83 2.71 -2.56
N LEU A 20 -50.87 1.90 -3.61
CA LEU A 20 -50.17 0.62 -3.65
C LEU A 20 -48.66 0.90 -3.63
N SER A 21 -48.08 0.98 -2.43
CA SER A 21 -46.64 0.94 -2.24
C SER A 21 -46.15 -0.48 -2.53
N LEU A 22 -45.84 -0.76 -3.81
CA LEU A 22 -44.96 -1.86 -4.16
C LEU A 22 -43.59 -1.56 -3.54
N PRO A 23 -43.06 -2.39 -2.63
CA PRO A 23 -41.69 -2.23 -2.18
C PRO A 23 -40.79 -2.62 -3.35
N GLY A 24 -40.38 -1.62 -4.14
CA GLY A 24 -39.30 -1.78 -5.10
C GLY A 24 -38.06 -2.19 -4.32
N LEU A 25 -37.64 -3.44 -4.49
CA LEU A 25 -36.37 -3.98 -4.02
C LEU A 25 -35.22 -3.28 -4.75
N LEU A 26 -34.94 -2.02 -4.40
CA LEU A 26 -33.64 -1.42 -4.63
C LEU A 26 -32.69 -2.08 -3.62
N SER A 27 -32.02 -3.14 -4.07
CA SER A 27 -30.92 -3.75 -3.33
C SER A 27 -29.79 -2.74 -3.21
N SER A 28 -29.69 -2.07 -2.06
CA SER A 28 -28.55 -1.21 -1.72
C SER A 28 -27.24 -2.00 -1.87
N PRO A 29 -26.16 -1.43 -2.43
CA PRO A 29 -24.88 -2.12 -2.59
C PRO A 29 -24.34 -2.75 -1.29
N LEU A 30 -24.61 -2.12 -0.14
CA LEU A 30 -24.31 -2.63 1.21
C LEU A 30 -24.98 -3.98 1.54
N ARG A 31 -26.22 -4.20 1.07
CA ARG A 31 -26.95 -5.47 1.28
C ARG A 31 -26.41 -6.60 0.43
N ASN A 32 -25.91 -6.31 -0.77
CA ASN A 32 -25.22 -7.31 -1.60
C ASN A 32 -23.83 -7.64 -1.04
N HIS A 33 -23.14 -6.65 -0.47
CA HIS A 33 -21.87 -6.86 0.24
C HIS A 33 -22.01 -7.80 1.44
N ALA A 34 -22.92 -7.47 2.36
CA ALA A 34 -23.16 -8.28 3.56
C ALA A 34 -23.62 -9.71 3.21
N ARG A 35 -24.39 -9.88 2.12
CA ARG A 35 -24.81 -11.22 1.64
C ARG A 35 -23.67 -12.01 1.00
N ASN A 36 -22.80 -11.38 0.22
CA ASN A 36 -21.68 -12.07 -0.42
C ASN A 36 -20.60 -12.47 0.61
N SER A 37 -20.26 -11.60 1.56
CA SER A 37 -19.35 -11.94 2.66
C SER A 37 -19.89 -13.05 3.56
N ALA A 38 -21.22 -13.11 3.78
CA ALA A 38 -21.85 -14.21 4.51
C ALA A 38 -21.82 -15.55 3.76
N ASN A 39 -21.67 -15.53 2.43
CA ASN A 39 -21.55 -16.72 1.59
C ASN A 39 -20.10 -17.18 1.37
N GLY A 40 -19.11 -16.48 1.95
CA GLY A 40 -17.69 -16.83 1.86
C GLY A 40 -16.93 -16.23 0.65
N ASP A 41 -17.51 -15.27 -0.07
CA ASP A 41 -16.81 -14.53 -1.13
C ASP A 41 -15.70 -13.62 -0.56
N TRP A 42 -14.71 -13.27 -1.39
CA TRP A 42 -13.66 -12.29 -1.11
C TRP A 42 -13.56 -11.29 -2.27
N PRO A 43 -14.51 -10.33 -2.38
CA PRO A 43 -14.66 -9.53 -3.61
C PRO A 43 -13.66 -8.39 -3.78
N TYR A 44 -12.92 -8.01 -2.74
CA TYR A 44 -11.94 -6.92 -2.75
C TYR A 44 -10.57 -7.45 -2.33
N TYR A 45 -9.50 -6.72 -2.67
CA TYR A 45 -8.14 -7.06 -2.24
C TYR A 45 -8.06 -7.35 -0.74
N GLY A 46 -8.69 -6.50 0.08
CA GLY A 46 -8.74 -6.67 1.54
C GLY A 46 -10.05 -7.25 2.09
N HIS A 47 -10.72 -8.13 1.34
CA HIS A 47 -12.07 -8.70 1.60
C HIS A 47 -13.22 -7.71 1.42
N ASP A 48 -13.12 -6.53 2.01
CA ASP A 48 -14.10 -5.44 1.93
C ASP A 48 -13.46 -4.15 1.38
N PRO A 49 -14.25 -3.11 1.04
CA PRO A 49 -13.73 -1.86 0.44
C PRO A 49 -12.85 -1.06 1.41
N GLY A 50 -13.05 -1.25 2.72
CA GLY A 50 -12.24 -0.66 3.78
C GLY A 50 -10.94 -1.41 4.06
N GLY A 51 -10.74 -2.59 3.45
CA GLY A 51 -9.47 -3.30 3.48
C GLY A 51 -9.16 -4.00 4.80
N MET A 52 -10.15 -4.49 5.55
CA MET A 52 -9.91 -5.07 6.88
C MET A 52 -9.06 -6.35 6.86
N ARG A 53 -9.01 -7.07 5.72
CA ARG A 53 -8.37 -8.39 5.57
C ARG A 53 -8.86 -9.39 6.62
N TYR A 54 -10.16 -9.32 6.93
CA TYR A 54 -10.82 -10.13 7.93
C TYR A 54 -11.88 -11.02 7.30
N SER A 55 -11.79 -12.34 7.53
CA SER A 55 -12.81 -13.29 7.13
C SER A 55 -13.80 -13.54 8.28
N PRO A 56 -15.12 -13.43 8.05
CA PRO A 56 -16.12 -13.80 9.06
C PRO A 56 -16.28 -15.32 9.23
N LEU A 57 -15.58 -16.14 8.44
CA LEU A 57 -15.66 -17.60 8.52
C LEU A 57 -14.86 -18.14 9.71
N SER A 58 -15.41 -19.16 10.36
CA SER A 58 -14.85 -19.79 11.56
C SER A 58 -14.76 -21.33 11.47
N GLN A 59 -14.98 -21.90 10.28
CA GLN A 59 -14.86 -23.35 10.06
C GLN A 59 -13.46 -23.85 10.41
N ILE A 60 -12.42 -23.11 9.97
CA ILE A 60 -11.04 -23.31 10.43
C ILE A 60 -10.83 -22.38 11.63
N ASN A 61 -10.45 -22.95 12.76
CA ASN A 61 -10.29 -22.26 14.04
C ASN A 61 -9.16 -22.89 14.87
N ARG A 62 -8.93 -22.34 16.06
CA ARG A 62 -7.87 -22.75 16.99
C ARG A 62 -7.84 -24.25 17.30
N GLU A 63 -8.99 -24.91 17.30
CA GLU A 63 -9.11 -26.33 17.69
C GLU A 63 -8.77 -27.29 16.54
N ASN A 64 -8.86 -26.84 15.29
CA ASN A 64 -8.74 -27.71 14.12
C ASN A 64 -7.72 -27.27 13.08
N VAL A 65 -7.12 -26.08 13.19
CA VAL A 65 -6.11 -25.58 12.23
C VAL A 65 -4.93 -26.52 12.06
N ALA A 66 -4.58 -27.27 13.10
CA ALA A 66 -3.52 -28.28 13.05
C ALA A 66 -3.80 -29.43 12.04
N LYS A 67 -5.05 -29.58 11.59
CA LYS A 67 -5.50 -30.60 10.63
C LYS A 67 -5.53 -30.08 9.18
N LEU A 68 -5.11 -28.84 8.94
CA LEU A 68 -5.15 -28.23 7.61
C LEU A 68 -4.19 -28.95 6.67
N ASN A 69 -4.66 -29.25 5.46
CA ASN A 69 -3.90 -29.90 4.40
C ASN A 69 -4.12 -29.17 3.08
N VAL A 70 -3.14 -29.26 2.18
CA VAL A 70 -3.24 -28.70 0.83
C VAL A 70 -4.37 -29.39 0.06
N ALA A 71 -5.31 -28.61 -0.47
CA ALA A 71 -6.40 -29.13 -1.32
C ALA A 71 -5.94 -29.32 -2.77
N TRP A 72 -5.24 -28.33 -3.33
CA TRP A 72 -4.65 -28.35 -4.67
C TRP A 72 -3.54 -27.31 -4.78
N ILE A 73 -2.71 -27.42 -5.84
CA ILE A 73 -1.63 -26.48 -6.17
C ILE A 73 -1.79 -26.07 -7.63
N PHE A 74 -1.64 -24.78 -7.93
CA PHE A 74 -1.64 -24.24 -9.29
C PHE A 74 -0.31 -23.52 -9.57
N HIS A 75 0.33 -23.86 -10.69
CA HIS A 75 1.57 -23.22 -11.13
C HIS A 75 1.30 -22.28 -12.29
N THR A 76 1.61 -20.99 -12.13
CA THR A 76 1.34 -19.96 -13.16
C THR A 76 2.28 -20.03 -14.36
N GLY A 77 3.52 -20.50 -14.13
CA GLY A 77 4.61 -20.52 -15.11
C GLY A 77 5.29 -19.16 -15.34
N ASP A 78 4.77 -18.09 -14.75
CA ASP A 78 5.25 -16.71 -14.95
C ASP A 78 6.34 -16.36 -13.93
N ILE A 79 7.52 -16.95 -14.13
CA ILE A 79 8.70 -16.81 -13.25
C ILE A 79 9.89 -16.31 -14.06
N SER A 80 10.63 -15.36 -13.48
CA SER A 80 11.94 -14.89 -13.93
C SER A 80 12.89 -14.85 -12.75
N ASP A 81 14.05 -15.49 -12.87
CA ASP A 81 15.13 -15.49 -11.87
C ASP A 81 16.15 -14.35 -12.06
N GLY A 82 15.97 -13.57 -13.12
CA GLY A 82 16.85 -12.47 -13.51
C GLY A 82 18.01 -12.84 -14.42
N SER A 83 18.01 -14.04 -15.03
CA SER A 83 19.13 -14.54 -15.84
C SER A 83 19.09 -14.20 -17.33
N ASP A 84 17.95 -13.76 -17.89
CA ASP A 84 17.74 -13.61 -19.34
C ASP A 84 17.19 -12.23 -19.77
N ASP A 85 17.96 -11.16 -19.47
CA ASP A 85 17.64 -9.73 -19.66
C ASP A 85 16.39 -9.22 -18.93
N ARG A 86 15.54 -10.13 -18.42
CA ARG A 86 14.38 -9.84 -17.59
C ARG A 86 14.80 -9.55 -16.16
N ARG A 87 14.05 -8.69 -15.49
CA ARG A 87 14.14 -8.53 -14.03
C ARG A 87 13.54 -9.75 -13.32
N ARG A 88 13.88 -9.91 -12.04
CA ARG A 88 13.27 -10.95 -11.18
C ARG A 88 11.76 -10.73 -11.07
N SER A 89 11.02 -11.83 -11.00
CA SER A 89 9.59 -11.80 -10.75
C SER A 89 9.26 -12.00 -9.26
N GLY A 90 8.26 -11.28 -8.75
CA GLY A 90 7.70 -11.48 -7.42
C GLY A 90 6.19 -11.71 -7.48
N PHE A 91 5.69 -12.73 -6.79
CA PHE A 91 4.26 -13.03 -6.73
C PHE A 91 3.61 -12.33 -5.53
N GLU A 92 2.93 -11.20 -5.76
CA GLU A 92 2.36 -10.36 -4.71
C GLU A 92 0.82 -10.37 -4.65
N ALA A 93 0.18 -11.10 -5.56
CA ALA A 93 -1.26 -11.01 -5.74
C ALA A 93 -2.04 -11.55 -4.53
N THR A 94 -3.08 -10.82 -4.12
CA THR A 94 -4.18 -11.38 -3.32
C THR A 94 -5.33 -11.74 -4.26
N PRO A 95 -5.69 -13.03 -4.40
CA PRO A 95 -6.82 -13.41 -5.23
C PRO A 95 -8.15 -12.86 -4.70
N ILE A 96 -9.07 -12.53 -5.61
CA ILE A 96 -10.48 -12.26 -5.28
C ILE A 96 -11.34 -13.47 -5.62
N LEU A 97 -12.33 -13.75 -4.78
CA LEU A 97 -13.31 -14.82 -4.98
C LEU A 97 -14.69 -14.18 -5.15
N VAL A 98 -15.29 -14.37 -6.32
CA VAL A 98 -16.58 -13.77 -6.66
C VAL A 98 -17.39 -14.74 -7.49
N GLU A 99 -18.65 -14.97 -7.09
CA GLU A 99 -19.59 -15.82 -7.84
C GLU A 99 -18.99 -17.20 -8.21
N GLY A 100 -18.26 -17.81 -7.25
CA GLY A 100 -17.67 -19.14 -7.42
C GLY A 100 -16.49 -19.20 -8.41
N THR A 101 -15.79 -18.08 -8.63
CA THR A 101 -14.57 -18.02 -9.44
C THR A 101 -13.47 -17.26 -8.71
N LEU A 102 -12.26 -17.83 -8.70
CA LEU A 102 -11.07 -17.19 -8.14
C LEU A 102 -10.32 -16.44 -9.24
N TYR A 103 -10.03 -15.16 -9.04
CA TYR A 103 -9.30 -14.31 -10.00
C TYR A 103 -8.04 -13.73 -9.37
N PHE A 104 -6.93 -13.74 -10.10
CA PHE A 104 -5.69 -13.09 -9.68
C PHE A 104 -4.81 -12.73 -10.90
N THR A 105 -3.85 -11.85 -10.68
CA THR A 105 -2.80 -11.52 -11.66
C THR A 105 -1.52 -12.28 -11.37
N THR A 106 -0.69 -12.46 -12.39
CA THR A 106 0.66 -12.99 -12.25
C THR A 106 1.71 -11.87 -12.32
N PRO A 107 2.99 -12.15 -11.99
CA PRO A 107 4.08 -11.20 -12.18
C PRO A 107 4.22 -10.65 -13.61
N PHE A 108 3.73 -11.39 -14.61
CA PHE A 108 3.75 -10.99 -16.03
C PHE A 108 2.44 -10.28 -16.45
N ASN A 109 1.63 -9.83 -15.48
CA ASN A 109 0.31 -9.22 -15.68
C ASN A 109 -0.70 -10.14 -16.37
N ARG A 110 -0.55 -11.47 -16.34
CA ARG A 110 -1.61 -12.36 -16.85
C ARG A 110 -2.75 -12.40 -15.83
N VAL A 111 -3.99 -12.23 -16.27
CA VAL A 111 -5.18 -12.46 -15.42
C VAL A 111 -5.60 -13.92 -15.56
N ILE A 112 -5.69 -14.63 -14.45
CA ILE A 112 -6.07 -16.04 -14.41
C ILE A 112 -7.38 -16.19 -13.65
N ALA A 113 -8.30 -16.97 -14.21
CA ALA A 113 -9.52 -17.40 -13.53
C ALA A 113 -9.47 -18.90 -13.24
N LEU A 114 -9.65 -19.28 -11.99
CA LEU A 114 -9.68 -20.67 -11.54
C LEU A 114 -11.05 -21.04 -10.97
N ASP A 115 -11.37 -22.32 -11.09
CA ASP A 115 -12.32 -22.97 -10.22
C ASP A 115 -11.73 -23.10 -8.79
N PRO A 116 -12.35 -22.52 -7.75
CA PRO A 116 -11.76 -22.46 -6.41
C PRO A 116 -11.71 -23.82 -5.70
N GLU A 117 -12.59 -24.76 -6.05
CA GLU A 117 -12.64 -26.09 -5.41
C GLU A 117 -11.57 -27.03 -5.98
N THR A 118 -11.33 -26.94 -7.28
CA THR A 118 -10.46 -27.89 -8.00
C THR A 118 -9.11 -27.32 -8.42
N GLY A 119 -8.94 -25.98 -8.39
CA GLY A 119 -7.76 -25.30 -8.93
C GLY A 119 -7.67 -25.33 -10.46
N LYS A 120 -8.70 -25.84 -11.16
CA LYS A 120 -8.71 -25.94 -12.61
C LYS A 120 -8.83 -24.55 -13.24
N GLN A 121 -7.91 -24.22 -14.15
CA GLN A 121 -7.99 -22.99 -14.93
C GLN A 121 -9.23 -22.98 -15.82
N ARG A 122 -10.06 -21.95 -15.68
CA ARG A 122 -11.21 -21.67 -16.55
C ARG A 122 -10.78 -20.93 -17.80
N TRP A 123 -10.00 -19.85 -17.62
CA TRP A 123 -9.39 -19.08 -18.69
C TRP A 123 -8.17 -18.31 -18.17
N ALA A 124 -7.35 -17.79 -19.10
CA ALA A 124 -6.31 -16.82 -18.81
C ALA A 124 -6.31 -15.74 -19.89
N TYR A 125 -6.07 -14.49 -19.49
CA TYR A 125 -5.88 -13.35 -20.37
C TYR A 125 -4.46 -12.82 -20.22
N ASP A 126 -3.79 -12.53 -21.32
CA ASP A 126 -2.42 -12.01 -21.33
C ASP A 126 -2.39 -10.64 -22.02
N PRO A 127 -2.16 -9.54 -21.28
CA PRO A 127 -2.10 -8.20 -21.84
C PRO A 127 -0.83 -7.94 -22.65
N LYS A 128 0.16 -8.84 -22.66
CA LYS A 128 1.43 -8.71 -23.39
C LYS A 128 2.22 -7.47 -22.96
N ILE A 129 2.56 -7.37 -21.67
CA ILE A 129 3.50 -6.34 -21.21
C ILE A 129 4.90 -6.63 -21.77
N GLU A 130 5.73 -5.59 -21.88
CA GLU A 130 7.15 -5.77 -22.18
C GLU A 130 7.87 -6.29 -20.93
N LEU A 131 8.54 -7.44 -21.01
CA LEU A 131 9.13 -8.11 -19.84
C LEU A 131 10.59 -7.72 -19.59
N THR A 132 11.23 -7.04 -20.55
CA THR A 132 12.63 -6.62 -20.47
C THR A 132 12.83 -5.19 -20.01
N LEU A 133 11.75 -4.42 -19.84
CA LEU A 133 11.82 -3.08 -19.26
C LEU A 133 12.18 -3.13 -17.78
N ASP A 134 12.84 -2.06 -17.34
CA ASP A 134 13.15 -1.84 -15.95
C ASP A 134 11.99 -1.14 -15.24
N TYR A 135 11.20 -1.92 -14.50
CA TYR A 135 10.02 -1.43 -13.76
C TYR A 135 10.34 -1.09 -12.30
N GLY A 136 11.55 -0.65 -11.97
CA GLY A 136 11.98 -0.32 -10.59
C GLY A 136 12.02 -1.53 -9.65
N ASP A 137 10.85 -2.05 -9.26
CA ASP A 137 10.62 -3.16 -8.35
C ASP A 137 10.66 -4.55 -9.02
N GLY A 138 10.93 -4.59 -10.33
CA GLY A 138 10.97 -5.81 -11.12
C GLY A 138 9.61 -6.22 -11.67
N LEU A 139 9.42 -7.51 -11.97
CA LEU A 139 8.17 -7.99 -12.55
C LEU A 139 7.20 -8.37 -11.43
N ILE A 140 6.26 -7.49 -11.09
CA ILE A 140 5.30 -7.68 -9.99
C ILE A 140 3.90 -7.13 -10.33
N ASN A 141 2.87 -7.72 -9.72
CA ASN A 141 1.52 -7.16 -9.70
C ASN A 141 0.71 -7.74 -8.52
N ARG A 142 -0.18 -6.92 -7.93
CA ARG A 142 -0.88 -7.25 -6.66
C ARG A 142 -2.32 -7.73 -6.83
N GLY A 143 -2.87 -7.75 -8.03
CA GLY A 143 -4.15 -8.41 -8.29
C GLY A 143 -5.08 -7.64 -9.22
N VAL A 144 -6.36 -8.01 -9.13
CA VAL A 144 -7.46 -7.46 -9.94
C VAL A 144 -8.54 -6.84 -9.06
N ALA A 145 -9.44 -6.08 -9.68
CA ALA A 145 -10.69 -5.65 -9.08
C ALA A 145 -11.88 -6.08 -9.94
N THR A 146 -13.09 -6.05 -9.37
CA THR A 146 -14.31 -6.43 -10.10
C THR A 146 -15.41 -5.38 -10.00
N TRP A 147 -16.23 -5.29 -11.05
CA TRP A 147 -17.45 -4.49 -11.07
C TRP A 147 -18.59 -5.27 -11.71
N LEU A 148 -19.81 -5.05 -11.21
CA LEU A 148 -21.02 -5.65 -11.74
C LEU A 148 -21.88 -4.57 -12.40
N ASP A 149 -22.06 -4.71 -13.71
CA ASP A 149 -23.04 -3.97 -14.48
C ASP A 149 -24.45 -4.47 -14.19
N ALA A 150 -25.10 -3.87 -13.19
CA ALA A 150 -26.47 -4.25 -12.83
C ALA A 150 -27.51 -3.98 -13.95
N THR A 151 -27.16 -3.17 -14.95
CA THR A 151 -28.05 -2.87 -16.09
C THR A 151 -28.03 -3.97 -17.16
N ARG A 152 -26.98 -4.81 -17.19
CA ARG A 152 -26.86 -5.93 -18.12
C ARG A 152 -27.58 -7.15 -17.56
N ALA A 153 -28.43 -7.75 -18.40
CA ALA A 153 -29.10 -9.01 -18.08
C ALA A 153 -28.09 -10.15 -17.84
N SER A 154 -28.47 -11.13 -17.02
CA SER A 154 -27.63 -12.31 -16.77
C SER A 154 -27.23 -13.01 -18.07
N GLY A 155 -25.97 -13.44 -18.17
CA GLY A 155 -25.42 -14.07 -19.37
C GLY A 155 -24.98 -13.11 -20.49
N GLN A 156 -25.27 -11.80 -20.39
CA GLN A 156 -24.72 -10.82 -21.33
C GLN A 156 -23.20 -10.64 -21.11
N PRO A 157 -22.40 -10.52 -22.19
CA PRO A 157 -20.98 -10.21 -22.08
C PRO A 157 -20.76 -8.94 -21.27
N CYS A 158 -19.67 -8.92 -20.50
CA CYS A 158 -19.24 -7.78 -19.70
C CYS A 158 -20.26 -7.33 -18.65
N ARG A 159 -21.18 -8.21 -18.24
CA ARG A 159 -22.01 -7.98 -17.07
C ARG A 159 -21.16 -7.91 -15.80
N ARG A 160 -20.30 -8.91 -15.60
CA ARG A 160 -19.28 -8.90 -14.56
C ARG A 160 -17.95 -8.60 -15.24
N ARG A 161 -17.30 -7.52 -14.84
CA ARG A 161 -15.99 -7.12 -15.36
C ARG A 161 -14.91 -7.38 -14.33
N ILE A 162 -13.74 -7.78 -14.81
CA ILE A 162 -12.50 -7.82 -14.06
C ILE A 162 -11.58 -6.74 -14.64
N TYR A 163 -10.99 -5.92 -13.77
CA TYR A 163 -10.03 -4.89 -14.15
C TYR A 163 -8.65 -5.20 -13.64
N GLU A 164 -7.66 -4.83 -14.45
CA GLU A 164 -6.25 -4.86 -14.11
C GLU A 164 -5.58 -3.56 -14.56
N ALA A 165 -4.70 -3.02 -13.72
CA ALA A 165 -3.76 -1.99 -14.11
C ALA A 165 -2.39 -2.63 -14.35
N THR A 166 -1.90 -2.57 -15.58
CA THR A 166 -0.70 -3.29 -16.03
C THR A 166 0.55 -2.45 -15.88
N GLN A 167 1.71 -3.08 -15.68
CA GLN A 167 2.99 -2.38 -15.63
C GLN A 167 3.28 -1.56 -16.90
N GLY A 168 2.68 -1.93 -18.03
CA GLY A 168 2.76 -1.20 -19.29
C GLY A 168 1.91 0.09 -19.40
N ALA A 169 1.35 0.65 -18.32
CA ALA A 169 0.54 1.88 -18.40
C ALA A 169 -0.77 1.72 -19.16
N ARG A 170 -1.48 0.63 -18.86
CA ARG A 170 -2.84 0.38 -19.36
C ARG A 170 -3.77 -0.11 -18.25
N LEU A 171 -4.99 0.40 -18.23
CA LEU A 171 -6.12 -0.15 -17.48
C LEU A 171 -6.93 -1.04 -18.43
N ILE A 172 -7.08 -2.32 -18.08
CA ILE A 172 -7.74 -3.34 -18.90
C ILE A 172 -9.09 -3.69 -18.27
N SER A 173 -10.10 -3.94 -19.10
CA SER A 173 -11.39 -4.53 -18.70
C SER A 173 -11.65 -5.82 -19.47
N ILE A 174 -11.89 -6.92 -18.75
CA ILE A 174 -12.25 -8.22 -19.33
C ILE A 174 -13.55 -8.77 -18.73
N ASP A 175 -14.28 -9.56 -19.50
CA ASP A 175 -15.46 -10.29 -19.07
C ASP A 175 -15.08 -11.43 -18.12
N ALA A 176 -15.70 -11.47 -16.95
CA ALA A 176 -15.34 -12.41 -15.89
C ALA A 176 -15.64 -13.88 -16.21
N ALA A 177 -16.62 -14.14 -17.09
CA ALA A 177 -17.01 -15.50 -17.47
C ALA A 177 -16.09 -16.08 -18.55
N THR A 178 -15.60 -15.24 -19.46
CA THR A 178 -14.92 -15.70 -20.69
C THR A 178 -13.45 -15.28 -20.79
N GLY A 179 -13.00 -14.30 -20.01
CA GLY A 179 -11.65 -13.72 -20.10
C GLY A 179 -11.43 -12.85 -21.34
N LYS A 180 -12.48 -12.56 -22.11
CA LYS A 180 -12.38 -11.73 -23.32
C LYS A 180 -12.43 -10.24 -22.97
N PRO A 181 -11.70 -9.36 -23.69
CA PRO A 181 -11.81 -7.91 -23.52
C PRO A 181 -13.24 -7.40 -23.67
N CYS A 182 -13.61 -6.44 -22.82
CA CYS A 182 -14.85 -5.71 -22.95
C CYS A 182 -14.71 -4.59 -23.96
N LEU A 183 -15.07 -4.87 -25.21
CA LEU A 183 -14.82 -3.97 -26.35
C LEU A 183 -15.51 -2.59 -26.24
N ASP A 184 -16.47 -2.43 -25.33
CA ASP A 184 -17.13 -1.16 -25.03
C ASP A 184 -16.44 -0.31 -23.97
N PHE A 185 -15.27 -0.75 -23.46
CA PHE A 185 -14.45 -0.03 -22.49
C PHE A 185 -13.20 0.54 -23.16
N GLY A 186 -13.04 1.87 -23.11
CA GLY A 186 -11.91 2.57 -23.71
C GLY A 186 -11.74 2.27 -25.20
N ASP A 187 -10.50 2.02 -25.59
CA ASP A 187 -10.15 1.53 -26.93
C ASP A 187 -10.05 0.00 -26.90
N LEU A 188 -11.10 -0.70 -27.35
CA LEU A 188 -11.14 -2.15 -27.47
C LEU A 188 -10.82 -2.94 -26.18
N GLY A 189 -11.30 -2.45 -25.03
CA GLY A 189 -11.13 -3.07 -23.72
C GLY A 189 -9.99 -2.52 -22.88
N GLN A 190 -9.36 -1.42 -23.30
CA GLN A 190 -8.25 -0.81 -22.59
C GLN A 190 -8.29 0.72 -22.60
N VAL A 191 -7.77 1.32 -21.52
CA VAL A 191 -7.50 2.76 -21.40
C VAL A 191 -5.99 2.97 -21.28
N ASN A 192 -5.45 3.91 -22.05
CA ASN A 192 -4.05 4.31 -22.00
C ASN A 192 -3.79 5.24 -20.81
N LEU A 193 -2.85 4.88 -19.94
CA LEU A 193 -2.49 5.65 -18.75
C LEU A 193 -1.22 6.47 -18.92
N ARG A 194 -0.62 6.48 -20.11
CA ARG A 194 0.67 7.12 -20.44
C ARG A 194 0.59 8.63 -20.68
N ASP A 195 -0.62 9.17 -20.76
CA ASP A 195 -0.84 10.61 -20.96
C ASP A 195 -0.56 11.39 -19.68
N VAL A 196 0.73 11.51 -19.35
CA VAL A 196 1.28 12.27 -18.23
C VAL A 196 2.58 12.93 -18.69
N PRO A 197 2.79 14.24 -18.41
CA PRO A 197 4.03 14.92 -18.76
C PRO A 197 5.26 14.18 -18.21
N GLY A 198 6.28 14.03 -19.06
CA GLY A 198 7.53 13.37 -18.68
C GLY A 198 7.48 11.84 -18.66
N TYR A 199 6.38 11.20 -19.09
CA TYR A 199 6.25 9.74 -19.15
C TYR A 199 7.48 9.05 -19.75
N ARG A 200 7.92 7.97 -19.10
CA ARG A 200 8.99 7.07 -19.55
C ARG A 200 8.55 5.64 -19.30
N ALA A 201 8.66 4.79 -20.31
CA ALA A 201 8.38 3.37 -20.17
C ALA A 201 9.33 2.74 -19.13
N GLY A 202 8.83 1.79 -18.34
CA GLY A 202 9.53 1.24 -17.19
C GLY A 202 9.34 2.10 -15.95
N TRP A 203 9.68 3.39 -16.02
CA TRP A 203 9.71 4.28 -14.85
C TRP A 203 8.35 4.82 -14.39
N TYR A 204 7.31 4.68 -15.20
CA TYR A 204 5.91 4.97 -14.82
C TYR A 204 5.06 3.75 -15.15
N HIS A 205 4.62 3.05 -14.11
CA HIS A 205 3.98 1.74 -14.22
C HIS A 205 2.98 1.53 -13.08
N MET A 206 2.32 0.36 -13.02
CA MET A 206 1.17 0.09 -12.16
C MET A 206 1.37 -1.30 -11.59
N THR A 207 1.44 -1.32 -10.28
CA THR A 207 1.77 -2.50 -9.48
C THR A 207 0.55 -3.06 -8.75
N SER A 208 -0.48 -2.25 -8.57
CA SER A 208 -1.63 -2.54 -7.71
C SER A 208 -2.94 -2.64 -8.48
N PRO A 209 -3.92 -3.43 -7.99
CA PRO A 209 -5.26 -3.44 -8.56
C PRO A 209 -5.89 -2.04 -8.55
N PRO A 210 -6.72 -1.71 -9.55
CA PRO A 210 -7.63 -0.59 -9.47
C PRO A 210 -8.56 -0.68 -8.26
N THR A 211 -9.15 0.43 -7.87
CA THR A 211 -10.22 0.48 -6.85
C THR A 211 -11.54 0.75 -7.53
N VAL A 212 -12.55 -0.09 -7.28
CA VAL A 212 -13.90 0.07 -7.84
C VAL A 212 -14.79 0.75 -6.83
N ILE A 213 -15.47 1.82 -7.24
CA ILE A 213 -16.34 2.65 -6.41
C ILE A 213 -17.59 2.98 -7.21
N ASP A 214 -18.76 2.49 -6.80
CA ASP A 214 -20.00 2.63 -7.57
C ASP A 214 -19.79 2.28 -9.06
N ASP A 215 -19.91 3.26 -9.96
CA ASP A 215 -19.70 3.13 -11.41
C ASP A 215 -18.33 3.67 -11.86
N LEU A 216 -17.35 3.74 -10.96
CA LEU A 216 -16.00 4.23 -11.21
C LEU A 216 -14.93 3.16 -10.99
N VAL A 217 -13.85 3.27 -11.74
CA VAL A 217 -12.59 2.53 -11.56
C VAL A 217 -11.46 3.54 -11.38
N VAL A 218 -10.84 3.53 -10.21
CA VAL A 218 -9.81 4.49 -9.80
C VAL A 218 -8.43 3.82 -9.82
N VAL A 219 -7.44 4.49 -10.40
CA VAL A 219 -6.09 3.96 -10.61
C VAL A 219 -5.05 5.00 -10.19
N GLY A 220 -4.04 4.55 -9.44
CA GLY A 220 -2.84 5.32 -9.11
C GLY A 220 -1.66 4.98 -10.03
N SER A 221 -0.43 5.04 -9.51
CA SER A 221 0.78 4.68 -10.26
C SER A 221 1.93 4.32 -9.33
N ALA A 222 2.92 3.61 -9.87
CA ALA A 222 4.26 3.42 -9.35
C ALA A 222 5.26 4.18 -10.23
N ILE A 223 6.24 4.84 -9.60
CA ILE A 223 7.19 5.72 -10.27
C ILE A 223 8.57 5.51 -9.67
N ASP A 224 9.59 5.43 -10.51
CA ASP A 224 11.00 5.35 -10.09
C ASP A 224 11.49 6.75 -9.66
N ASP A 225 10.96 7.23 -8.54
CA ASP A 225 11.04 8.61 -8.06
C ASP A 225 12.48 9.09 -7.74
N ASN A 226 13.43 8.18 -7.54
CA ASN A 226 14.84 8.47 -7.29
C ASN A 226 15.69 8.74 -8.56
N GLN A 227 15.12 8.64 -9.75
CA GLN A 227 15.88 8.73 -11.01
C GLN A 227 16.16 10.17 -11.45
N ARG A 228 15.23 11.11 -11.22
CA ARG A 228 15.32 12.51 -11.69
C ARG A 228 14.69 13.47 -10.71
N ALA A 229 15.11 14.72 -10.78
CA ALA A 229 14.49 15.80 -10.02
C ALA A 229 13.01 15.99 -10.37
N VAL A 230 12.66 15.89 -11.65
CA VAL A 230 11.27 16.05 -12.11
C VAL A 230 10.85 14.76 -12.81
N MET A 231 10.23 13.87 -12.03
CA MET A 231 9.55 12.67 -12.54
C MET A 231 8.11 13.02 -12.97
N PRO A 232 7.40 12.13 -13.70
CA PRO A 232 5.98 12.32 -13.95
C PRO A 232 5.20 12.50 -12.64
N ALA A 233 4.10 13.26 -12.68
CA ALA A 233 3.21 13.38 -11.54
C ALA A 233 2.51 12.04 -11.23
N GLY A 234 2.32 11.74 -9.95
CA GLY A 234 1.64 10.57 -9.42
C GLY A 234 0.11 10.63 -9.53
N VAL A 235 -0.40 11.11 -10.67
CA VAL A 235 -1.82 11.45 -10.86
C VAL A 235 -2.71 10.24 -10.61
N VAL A 236 -3.70 10.41 -9.72
CA VAL A 236 -4.78 9.46 -9.49
C VAL A 236 -5.94 9.79 -10.43
N ARG A 237 -6.48 8.79 -11.12
CA ARG A 237 -7.52 8.98 -12.14
C ARG A 237 -8.69 8.05 -11.90
N ALA A 238 -9.90 8.57 -12.04
CA ALA A 238 -11.11 7.78 -12.06
C ALA A 238 -11.71 7.73 -13.45
N PHE A 239 -12.08 6.54 -13.88
CA PHE A 239 -12.73 6.27 -15.15
C PHE A 239 -14.11 5.70 -14.91
N ASP A 240 -15.04 5.99 -15.82
CA ASP A 240 -16.33 5.31 -15.87
C ASP A 240 -16.11 3.81 -16.05
N ALA A 241 -16.64 2.99 -15.13
CA ALA A 241 -16.46 1.55 -15.14
C ALA A 241 -17.06 0.89 -16.40
N ARG A 242 -17.97 1.58 -17.11
CA ARG A 242 -18.52 1.05 -18.35
C ARG A 242 -17.73 1.41 -19.57
N SER A 243 -17.56 2.71 -19.78
CA SER A 243 -17.01 3.22 -21.03
C SER A 243 -15.51 3.44 -20.98
N GLY A 244 -14.88 3.45 -19.80
CA GLY A 244 -13.49 3.85 -19.63
C GLY A 244 -13.25 5.35 -19.82
N ALA A 245 -14.31 6.16 -19.88
CA ALA A 245 -14.19 7.61 -20.00
C ALA A 245 -13.63 8.21 -18.70
N LEU A 246 -12.62 9.08 -18.81
CA LEU A 246 -12.07 9.82 -17.68
C LEU A 246 -13.17 10.69 -17.03
N ARG A 247 -13.31 10.57 -15.71
CA ARG A 247 -14.29 11.34 -14.92
C ARG A 247 -13.63 12.47 -14.14
N TRP A 248 -12.52 12.16 -13.49
CA TRP A 248 -11.70 13.13 -12.79
C TRP A 248 -10.26 12.64 -12.67
N SER A 249 -9.37 13.58 -12.39
CA SER A 249 -7.96 13.33 -12.10
C SER A 249 -7.52 14.23 -10.95
N TRP A 250 -6.69 13.71 -10.06
CA TRP A 250 -6.09 14.44 -8.95
C TRP A 250 -4.57 14.28 -8.98
N ASP A 251 -3.86 15.41 -8.97
CA ASP A 251 -2.40 15.46 -8.88
C ASP A 251 -2.00 15.73 -7.42
N PRO A 252 -1.30 14.80 -6.75
CA PRO A 252 -0.87 14.96 -5.36
C PRO A 252 0.07 16.15 -5.15
N VAL A 253 0.95 16.45 -6.10
CA VAL A 253 1.98 17.48 -5.96
C VAL A 253 1.82 18.54 -7.04
N HIS A 254 0.86 19.43 -6.81
CA HIS A 254 0.58 20.52 -7.73
C HIS A 254 1.82 21.42 -7.86
N THR A 255 2.42 21.48 -9.05
CA THR A 255 3.54 22.39 -9.31
C THR A 255 3.03 23.83 -9.15
N PRO A 256 3.55 24.63 -8.20
CA PRO A 256 3.13 26.02 -8.09
C PRO A 256 3.48 26.74 -9.39
N VAL A 257 2.46 27.31 -10.07
CA VAL A 257 2.70 28.17 -11.23
C VAL A 257 3.52 29.37 -10.75
N ALA A 258 4.64 29.64 -11.44
CA ALA A 258 5.47 30.81 -11.17
C ALA A 258 4.59 32.08 -11.11
N GLY A 259 4.58 32.75 -9.95
CA GLY A 259 3.79 33.96 -9.70
C GLY A 259 2.67 33.83 -8.66
N ALA A 260 2.35 32.63 -8.14
CA ALA A 260 1.29 32.46 -7.15
C ALA A 260 1.58 33.13 -5.78
N THR A 261 2.85 33.34 -5.42
CA THR A 261 3.25 33.93 -4.12
C THR A 261 3.72 35.37 -4.21
N GLY A 262 3.78 35.97 -5.41
CA GLY A 262 4.30 37.33 -5.61
C GLY A 262 5.75 37.56 -5.19
N ASP A 263 6.47 36.51 -4.76
CA ASP A 263 7.81 36.62 -4.20
C ASP A 263 8.86 36.28 -5.27
N ALA A 264 9.49 37.32 -5.81
CA ALA A 264 10.55 37.20 -6.82
C ALA A 264 11.81 36.45 -6.32
N LYS A 265 11.88 36.10 -5.03
CA LYS A 265 12.95 35.31 -4.42
C LYS A 265 12.59 33.85 -4.14
N ALA A 266 11.34 33.43 -4.36
CA ALA A 266 10.97 32.03 -4.19
C ALA A 266 11.73 31.18 -5.23
N ARG A 267 12.56 30.23 -4.76
CA ARG A 267 13.16 29.23 -5.65
C ARG A 267 12.04 28.47 -6.35
N GLU A 268 12.16 28.29 -7.66
CA GLU A 268 11.22 27.49 -8.44
C GLU A 268 11.15 26.08 -7.84
N TRP A 269 9.95 25.66 -7.42
CA TRP A 269 9.70 24.31 -6.92
C TRP A 269 9.68 23.35 -8.11
N ARG A 270 10.53 22.32 -8.07
CA ARG A 270 10.76 21.39 -9.18
C ARG A 270 10.81 19.96 -8.67
N ALA A 271 9.65 19.30 -8.71
CA ALA A 271 9.50 17.89 -8.41
C ALA A 271 8.30 17.28 -9.16
N GLY A 272 8.15 15.97 -9.05
CA GLY A 272 6.98 15.19 -9.45
C GLY A 272 6.80 13.99 -8.52
N ALA A 273 6.33 12.85 -9.04
CA ALA A 273 6.00 11.66 -8.27
C ALA A 273 4.87 11.87 -7.25
N ALA A 274 5.07 11.55 -5.97
CA ALA A 274 4.02 11.47 -4.94
C ALA A 274 2.89 10.48 -5.28
N ASN A 275 3.25 9.40 -5.95
CA ASN A 275 2.34 8.45 -6.55
C ASN A 275 1.64 7.53 -5.54
N ALA A 276 0.45 7.06 -5.91
CA ALA A 276 -0.30 6.08 -5.14
C ALA A 276 -0.08 4.67 -5.71
N TRP A 277 1.02 4.03 -5.32
CA TRP A 277 1.37 2.68 -5.79
C TRP A 277 0.82 1.57 -4.91
N SER A 278 0.41 1.88 -3.67
CA SER A 278 -0.25 0.95 -2.76
C SER A 278 -1.74 0.81 -3.07
N ILE A 279 -2.43 -0.02 -2.29
CA ILE A 279 -3.87 -0.26 -2.39
C ILE A 279 -4.62 0.92 -1.75
N MET A 280 -5.67 1.41 -2.41
CA MET A 280 -6.56 2.44 -1.85
C MET A 280 -7.73 1.79 -1.11
N ALA A 281 -8.30 2.51 -0.15
CA ALA A 281 -9.49 2.06 0.59
C ALA A 281 -10.67 3.00 0.36
N VAL A 282 -11.88 2.52 0.56
CA VAL A 282 -13.12 3.23 0.22
C VAL A 282 -14.12 3.12 1.35
N ASP A 283 -14.68 4.26 1.74
CA ASP A 283 -15.89 4.33 2.56
C ASP A 283 -17.06 4.72 1.66
N LEU A 284 -17.82 3.71 1.20
CA LEU A 284 -18.97 3.89 0.33
C LEU A 284 -20.10 4.70 1.00
N GLU A 285 -20.20 4.65 2.33
CA GLU A 285 -21.25 5.37 3.06
C GLU A 285 -20.95 6.87 3.14
N ARG A 286 -19.66 7.22 3.24
CA ARG A 286 -19.19 8.61 3.33
C ARG A 286 -18.88 9.25 1.99
N ASP A 287 -18.94 8.50 0.89
CA ASP A 287 -18.49 8.96 -0.42
C ASP A 287 -17.02 9.43 -0.37
N LEU A 288 -16.15 8.64 0.28
CA LEU A 288 -14.71 8.91 0.41
C LEU A 288 -13.84 7.76 -0.12
N ILE A 289 -12.79 8.13 -0.86
CA ILE A 289 -11.64 7.25 -1.16
C ILE A 289 -10.42 7.76 -0.42
N PHE A 290 -9.67 6.85 0.18
CA PHE A 290 -8.43 7.12 0.93
C PHE A 290 -7.24 6.71 0.08
N VAL A 291 -6.44 7.70 -0.29
CA VAL A 291 -5.30 7.55 -1.18
C VAL A 291 -4.00 7.66 -0.37
N PRO A 292 -3.20 6.60 -0.28
CA PRO A 292 -1.86 6.66 0.30
C PRO A 292 -0.84 7.12 -0.76
N THR A 293 -0.15 8.24 -0.53
CA THR A 293 0.83 8.82 -1.47
C THR A 293 2.27 8.55 -1.04
N GLY A 294 3.12 8.28 -2.04
CA GLY A 294 4.57 8.12 -1.89
C GLY A 294 5.32 9.45 -1.86
N SER A 295 6.63 9.36 -2.00
CA SER A 295 7.56 10.49 -1.88
C SER A 295 7.56 11.39 -3.13
N ALA A 296 7.89 12.67 -2.92
CA ALA A 296 8.14 13.58 -4.03
C ALA A 296 9.53 13.32 -4.62
N SER A 297 9.65 13.38 -5.95
CA SER A 297 10.93 13.15 -6.62
C SER A 297 11.89 14.36 -6.49
N PRO A 298 13.20 14.13 -6.38
CA PRO A 298 13.79 12.87 -5.99
C PRO A 298 13.70 12.69 -4.48
N ASP A 299 13.47 11.46 -4.06
CA ASP A 299 13.22 11.01 -2.68
C ASP A 299 14.40 11.18 -1.70
N TYR A 300 15.64 11.46 -2.15
CA TYR A 300 16.81 11.63 -1.27
C TYR A 300 17.51 13.01 -1.35
N TYR A 301 17.00 13.93 -2.17
CA TYR A 301 17.48 15.32 -2.21
C TYR A 301 16.30 16.29 -2.45
N GLY A 302 16.03 17.15 -1.48
CA GLY A 302 14.87 18.07 -1.44
C GLY A 302 15.18 19.53 -1.77
N GLY A 303 16.45 19.90 -2.02
CA GLY A 303 16.86 21.30 -2.25
C GLY A 303 16.20 22.04 -3.43
N LEU A 304 15.52 21.32 -4.33
CA LEU A 304 14.72 21.87 -5.44
C LEU A 304 13.21 21.93 -5.17
N ARG A 305 12.75 21.41 -4.03
CA ARG A 305 11.34 21.31 -3.67
C ARG A 305 11.09 21.87 -2.25
N PRO A 306 11.43 23.15 -1.98
CA PRO A 306 11.34 23.70 -0.63
C PRO A 306 9.88 23.69 -0.12
N GLY A 307 9.70 23.30 1.14
CA GLY A 307 8.40 23.18 1.79
C GLY A 307 8.05 21.72 2.10
N ASP A 308 6.82 21.48 2.55
CA ASP A 308 6.39 20.16 3.01
C ASP A 308 6.16 19.14 1.87
N ASP A 309 6.17 19.59 0.60
CA ASP A 309 5.81 18.79 -0.58
C ASP A 309 4.40 18.20 -0.53
N LYS A 310 3.46 18.91 0.12
CA LYS A 310 2.07 18.44 0.20
C LYS A 310 1.47 18.29 -1.21
N TRP A 311 0.88 17.15 -1.54
CA TRP A 311 0.44 16.01 -0.71
C TRP A 311 1.26 14.72 -0.87
N ALA A 312 2.60 14.78 -0.96
CA ALA A 312 3.48 13.61 -0.82
C ALA A 312 3.46 13.02 0.61
N ASN A 313 3.84 11.75 0.74
CA ASN A 313 3.93 11.00 2.01
C ASN A 313 2.71 11.19 2.92
N SER A 314 1.52 11.13 2.34
CA SER A 314 0.26 11.46 2.99
C SER A 314 -0.78 10.34 2.85
N VAL A 315 -1.79 10.38 3.70
CA VAL A 315 -3.10 9.80 3.40
C VAL A 315 -4.08 10.94 3.09
N VAL A 316 -4.68 10.90 1.91
CA VAL A 316 -5.60 11.94 1.43
C VAL A 316 -6.97 11.32 1.20
N ALA A 317 -7.99 11.89 1.82
CA ALA A 317 -9.37 11.54 1.56
C ALA A 317 -9.92 12.42 0.43
N LEU A 318 -10.38 11.81 -0.66
CA LEU A 318 -11.02 12.48 -1.77
C LEU A 318 -12.50 12.11 -1.83
N HIS A 319 -13.35 13.05 -2.25
CA HIS A 319 -14.72 12.74 -2.62
C HIS A 319 -14.75 11.85 -3.87
N THR A 320 -15.43 10.70 -3.81
CA THR A 320 -15.23 9.66 -4.84
C THR A 320 -15.72 10.09 -6.21
N LYS A 321 -16.75 10.93 -6.28
CA LYS A 321 -17.37 11.37 -7.54
C LYS A 321 -16.62 12.51 -8.24
N THR A 322 -15.91 13.35 -7.48
CA THR A 322 -15.29 14.57 -8.01
C THR A 322 -13.76 14.53 -7.98
N GLY A 323 -13.17 13.71 -7.12
CA GLY A 323 -11.72 13.71 -6.87
C GLY A 323 -11.26 14.92 -6.06
N GLU A 324 -12.17 15.74 -5.55
CA GLU A 324 -11.84 16.89 -4.69
C GLU A 324 -11.39 16.42 -3.31
N ILE A 325 -10.39 17.10 -2.74
CA ILE A 325 -9.89 16.79 -1.40
C ILE A 325 -10.97 17.12 -0.36
N ALA A 326 -11.36 16.12 0.41
CA ALA A 326 -12.15 16.29 1.63
C ALA A 326 -11.24 16.72 2.79
N TRP A 327 -10.12 16.00 2.96
CA TRP A 327 -9.05 16.33 3.90
C TRP A 327 -7.78 15.53 3.56
N GLY A 328 -6.63 15.91 4.13
CA GLY A 328 -5.39 15.11 4.06
C GLY A 328 -4.58 15.20 5.34
N PHE A 329 -3.81 14.15 5.63
CA PHE A 329 -2.85 14.10 6.72
C PHE A 329 -1.50 13.63 6.19
N GLN A 330 -0.45 14.43 6.41
CA GLN A 330 0.90 14.10 5.95
C GLN A 330 1.68 13.40 7.07
N LEU A 331 2.25 12.23 6.77
CA LEU A 331 2.94 11.36 7.72
C LEU A 331 4.45 11.65 7.77
N VAL A 332 5.03 12.19 6.69
CA VAL A 332 6.42 12.65 6.64
C VAL A 332 6.46 13.99 5.91
N HIS A 333 7.00 15.01 6.55
CA HIS A 333 7.23 16.32 5.94
C HIS A 333 8.52 16.30 5.14
N HIS A 334 8.49 16.78 3.89
CA HIS A 334 9.68 16.94 3.05
C HIS A 334 10.60 15.71 3.08
N ASP A 335 10.07 14.56 2.62
CA ASP A 335 10.77 13.28 2.73
C ASP A 335 12.15 13.30 2.07
N LEU A 336 13.14 12.67 2.70
CA LEU A 336 14.52 12.52 2.21
C LEU A 336 15.00 11.06 2.35
N TRP A 337 14.08 10.10 2.56
CA TRP A 337 14.41 8.76 3.04
C TRP A 337 13.77 7.64 2.25
N ASP A 338 12.87 7.96 1.32
CA ASP A 338 11.93 7.02 0.71
C ASP A 338 11.03 6.42 1.80
N TYR A 339 10.42 7.28 2.64
CA TYR A 339 9.43 6.86 3.63
C TYR A 339 8.00 7.03 3.14
N ASP A 340 7.73 6.43 1.97
CA ASP A 340 6.40 6.32 1.39
C ASP A 340 5.34 5.86 2.37
N THR A 341 4.12 6.38 2.18
CA THR A 341 2.89 5.82 2.76
C THR A 341 2.55 4.52 2.03
N ALA A 342 3.40 3.51 2.20
CA ALA A 342 3.37 2.28 1.41
C ALA A 342 2.29 1.29 1.85
N SER A 343 1.82 1.38 3.09
CA SER A 343 0.78 0.48 3.59
C SER A 343 -0.61 0.92 3.10
N PRO A 344 -1.48 -0.03 2.70
CA PRO A 344 -2.88 0.27 2.42
C PRO A 344 -3.56 0.94 3.64
N PRO A 345 -4.38 1.99 3.45
CA PRO A 345 -5.25 2.46 4.51
C PRO A 345 -6.21 1.34 4.92
N LEU A 346 -6.51 1.20 6.22
CA LEU A 346 -7.54 0.28 6.72
C LEU A 346 -8.62 1.06 7.44
N LEU A 347 -9.86 0.80 7.07
CA LEU A 347 -11.02 1.43 7.66
C LEU A 347 -11.62 0.53 8.75
N ALA A 348 -11.59 0.98 10.00
CA ALA A 348 -12.20 0.28 11.14
C ALA A 348 -13.14 1.20 11.94
N THR A 349 -13.95 0.61 12.80
CA THR A 349 -14.62 1.34 13.89
C THR A 349 -13.98 0.89 15.19
N LEU A 350 -13.40 1.84 15.94
CA LEU A 350 -12.73 1.54 17.20
C LEU A 350 -13.60 1.95 18.37
N ARG A 351 -13.50 1.20 19.47
CA ARG A 351 -13.99 1.66 20.76
C ARG A 351 -12.90 2.53 21.38
N HIS A 352 -13.13 3.83 21.53
CA HIS A 352 -12.16 4.74 22.13
C HIS A 352 -12.87 5.72 23.06
N ALA A 353 -12.35 5.89 24.28
CA ALA A 353 -12.95 6.74 25.32
C ALA A 353 -14.46 6.47 25.59
N GLY A 354 -14.91 5.23 25.41
CA GLY A 354 -16.32 4.86 25.60
C GLY A 354 -17.24 5.18 24.41
N GLU A 355 -16.70 5.60 23.27
CA GLU A 355 -17.43 5.88 22.04
C GLU A 355 -16.96 4.99 20.89
N ASN A 356 -17.82 4.82 19.88
CA ASN A 356 -17.45 4.14 18.65
C ASN A 356 -16.98 5.20 17.64
N VAL A 357 -15.70 5.16 17.30
CA VAL A 357 -15.06 6.16 16.45
C VAL A 357 -14.75 5.53 15.09
N PRO A 358 -15.26 6.07 13.97
CA PRO A 358 -14.88 5.62 12.63
C PRO A 358 -13.46 6.12 12.33
N VAL A 359 -12.54 5.19 12.09
CA VAL A 359 -11.13 5.52 11.85
C VAL A 359 -10.64 5.03 10.50
N VAL A 360 -9.65 5.75 9.97
CA VAL A 360 -8.69 5.22 9.02
C VAL A 360 -7.36 5.04 9.75
N ILE A 361 -6.83 3.83 9.66
CA ILE A 361 -5.54 3.45 10.20
C ILE A 361 -4.55 3.48 9.05
N GLN A 362 -3.48 4.27 9.21
CA GLN A 362 -2.44 4.47 8.19
C GLN A 362 -1.06 4.19 8.78
N GLY A 363 -0.40 3.14 8.30
CA GLY A 363 1.03 2.92 8.49
C GLY A 363 1.86 3.50 7.34
N ASN A 364 3.15 3.69 7.57
CA ASN A 364 4.12 3.97 6.51
C ASN A 364 5.46 3.29 6.80
N LYS A 365 6.43 3.49 5.90
CA LYS A 365 7.76 2.89 6.00
C LYS A 365 8.52 3.28 7.28
N THR A 366 8.15 4.35 7.98
CA THR A 366 8.79 4.69 9.28
C THR A 366 8.54 3.65 10.37
N GLY A 367 7.48 2.83 10.26
CA GLY A 367 7.01 1.97 11.34
C GLY A 367 6.14 2.69 12.38
N LEU A 368 5.79 3.95 12.15
CA LEU A 368 4.78 4.69 12.90
C LEU A 368 3.38 4.42 12.34
N LEU A 369 2.40 4.28 13.24
CA LEU A 369 1.01 4.04 12.88
C LEU A 369 0.15 5.24 13.30
N PHE A 370 -0.56 5.84 12.34
CA PHE A 370 -1.44 6.96 12.55
C PHE A 370 -2.90 6.49 12.52
N VAL A 371 -3.68 6.89 13.52
CA VAL A 371 -5.11 6.57 13.62
C VAL A 371 -5.88 7.87 13.53
N LEU A 372 -6.61 8.06 12.44
CA LEU A 372 -7.26 9.32 12.09
C LEU A 372 -8.77 9.12 11.99
N HIS A 373 -9.55 10.12 12.38
CA HIS A 373 -10.99 10.13 12.19
C HIS A 373 -11.34 10.17 10.70
N ARG A 374 -12.19 9.25 10.21
CA ARG A 374 -12.50 9.12 8.77
C ARG A 374 -13.06 10.38 8.14
N ASP A 375 -13.90 11.12 8.87
CA ASP A 375 -14.58 12.30 8.32
C ASP A 375 -13.71 13.57 8.30
N THR A 376 -12.66 13.62 9.12
CA THR A 376 -11.96 14.90 9.36
C THR A 376 -10.44 14.82 9.28
N GLY A 377 -9.85 13.62 9.20
CA GLY A 377 -8.40 13.42 9.23
C GLY A 377 -7.74 13.80 10.55
N LYS A 378 -8.52 14.08 11.60
CA LYS A 378 -7.97 14.48 12.90
C LYS A 378 -7.45 13.24 13.63
N PRO A 379 -6.27 13.30 14.27
CA PRO A 379 -5.77 12.18 15.04
C PRO A 379 -6.70 11.78 16.18
N VAL A 380 -6.96 10.48 16.31
CA VAL A 380 -7.69 9.88 17.45
C VAL A 380 -6.75 9.75 18.65
N PHE A 381 -5.53 9.25 18.41
CA PHE A 381 -4.44 9.36 19.37
C PHE A 381 -3.64 10.64 19.08
N PRO A 382 -3.15 11.36 20.11
CA PRO A 382 -2.37 12.58 19.91
C PRO A 382 -1.18 12.37 18.96
N VAL A 383 -0.90 13.36 18.13
CA VAL A 383 0.31 13.42 17.29
C VAL A 383 1.08 14.68 17.66
N GLU A 384 2.36 14.53 17.93
CA GLU A 384 3.26 15.61 18.33
C GLU A 384 4.21 15.97 17.20
N GLU A 385 4.35 17.26 16.90
CA GLU A 385 5.44 17.77 16.07
C GLU A 385 6.73 17.79 16.88
N ARG A 386 7.71 16.97 16.49
CA ARG A 386 9.02 16.90 17.14
C ARG A 386 10.09 17.48 16.24
N ARG A 387 11.00 18.26 16.82
CA ARG A 387 12.17 18.78 16.08
C ARG A 387 13.04 17.63 15.60
N VAL A 388 13.48 17.73 14.35
CA VAL A 388 14.40 16.76 13.74
C VAL A 388 15.65 17.47 13.21
N LEU A 389 16.67 16.69 12.88
CA LEU A 389 17.93 17.24 12.43
C LEU A 389 17.81 17.92 11.07
N GLN A 390 18.55 19.01 10.92
CA GLN A 390 18.68 19.72 9.66
C GLN A 390 19.82 19.12 8.84
N SER A 391 19.72 19.24 7.52
CA SER A 391 20.77 18.77 6.62
C SER A 391 22.02 19.65 6.71
N ASP A 392 23.19 19.03 6.63
CA ASP A 392 24.49 19.68 6.50
C ASP A 392 24.97 19.72 5.03
N VAL A 393 24.19 19.15 4.10
CA VAL A 393 24.54 19.06 2.69
C VAL A 393 24.27 20.40 2.01
N PRO A 394 25.26 21.00 1.32
CA PRO A 394 25.09 22.28 0.64
C PRO A 394 23.89 22.31 -0.31
N GLY A 395 23.00 23.28 -0.10
CA GLY A 395 21.82 23.50 -0.93
C GLY A 395 20.64 22.57 -0.63
N GLU A 396 20.82 21.55 0.22
CA GLU A 396 19.75 20.69 0.71
C GLU A 396 18.84 21.44 1.69
N VAL A 397 17.58 21.02 1.76
CA VAL A 397 16.61 21.47 2.75
C VAL A 397 16.07 20.25 3.50
N ALA A 398 15.76 20.39 4.78
CA ALA A 398 15.09 19.35 5.57
C ALA A 398 13.93 20.02 6.34
N SER A 399 12.89 19.26 6.66
CA SER A 399 11.82 19.77 7.52
C SER A 399 12.35 20.11 8.93
N PRO A 400 11.89 21.20 9.58
CA PRO A 400 12.25 21.51 10.96
C PRO A 400 11.64 20.54 11.98
N THR A 401 10.47 19.96 11.67
CA THR A 401 9.75 19.02 12.54
C THR A 401 9.19 17.84 11.76
N GLN A 402 8.83 16.78 12.47
CA GLN A 402 8.10 15.63 11.93
C GLN A 402 6.97 15.23 12.89
N PRO A 403 5.88 14.65 12.37
CA PRO A 403 4.77 14.19 13.18
C PRO A 403 5.10 12.83 13.81
N PHE A 404 4.87 12.70 15.12
CA PHE A 404 5.01 11.44 15.85
C PHE A 404 3.73 11.09 16.60
N PRO A 405 3.08 9.95 16.31
CA PRO A 405 1.93 9.51 17.09
C PRO A 405 2.37 9.13 18.49
N ALA A 406 1.57 9.51 19.49
CA ALA A 406 1.77 9.12 20.88
C ALA A 406 1.38 7.65 21.13
N ALA A 407 0.45 7.13 20.33
CA ALA A 407 0.02 5.73 20.37
C ALA A 407 -0.49 5.25 18.99
N PRO A 408 -0.29 3.97 18.65
CA PRO A 408 0.58 3.03 19.36
C PRO A 408 2.06 3.44 19.29
N PRO A 409 2.94 2.86 20.14
CA PRO A 409 4.38 3.08 20.02
C PRO A 409 4.89 2.62 18.63
N PRO A 410 6.07 3.09 18.19
CA PRO A 410 6.66 2.64 16.93
C PRO A 410 6.74 1.11 16.85
N LEU A 411 6.34 0.54 15.72
CA LEU A 411 6.32 -0.91 15.48
C LEU A 411 7.60 -1.44 14.81
N ALA A 412 8.54 -0.54 14.52
CA ALA A 412 9.88 -0.85 14.04
C ALA A 412 10.92 0.03 14.76
N PRO A 413 12.18 -0.42 14.88
CA PRO A 413 13.27 0.38 15.43
C PRO A 413 13.39 1.73 14.74
N GLN A 414 13.67 2.77 15.53
CA GLN A 414 13.82 4.16 15.05
C GLN A 414 15.26 4.66 15.10
N GLN A 415 16.16 3.82 15.61
CA GLN A 415 17.60 4.08 15.76
C GLN A 415 18.30 2.75 16.04
N ILE A 416 19.60 2.68 15.77
CA ILE A 416 20.46 1.57 16.26
C ILE A 416 21.72 2.15 16.90
N SER A 417 22.50 1.32 17.58
CA SER A 417 23.84 1.64 18.04
C SER A 417 24.87 0.67 17.47
N ALA A 418 26.15 0.98 17.61
CA ALA A 418 27.22 0.08 17.19
C ALA A 418 27.27 -1.20 18.05
N GLU A 419 26.66 -1.14 19.23
CA GLU A 419 26.52 -2.23 20.18
C GLU A 419 25.47 -3.24 19.74
N ASP A 420 24.50 -2.81 18.92
CA ASP A 420 23.47 -3.65 18.29
C ASP A 420 23.98 -4.39 17.04
N ALA A 421 25.26 -4.17 16.67
CA ALA A 421 25.88 -4.83 15.53
C ALA A 421 25.85 -6.35 15.70
N TRP A 422 25.25 -7.04 14.72
CA TRP A 422 25.00 -8.46 14.80
C TRP A 422 25.61 -9.22 13.62
N GLY A 423 25.92 -10.49 13.89
CA GLY A 423 26.38 -11.45 12.92
C GLY A 423 26.74 -12.78 13.58
N PRO A 424 26.66 -13.90 12.86
CA PRO A 424 26.99 -15.21 13.43
C PRO A 424 28.48 -15.32 13.79
N THR A 425 29.35 -14.66 13.03
CA THR A 425 30.80 -14.67 13.26
C THR A 425 31.29 -13.40 13.96
N SER A 426 32.49 -13.46 14.56
CA SER A 426 33.13 -12.27 15.13
C SER A 426 33.48 -11.24 14.04
N GLU A 427 33.86 -11.72 12.85
CA GLU A 427 34.12 -10.88 11.68
C GLU A 427 32.88 -10.09 11.26
N ASP A 428 31.72 -10.76 11.19
CA ASP A 428 30.46 -10.09 10.90
C ASP A 428 30.17 -8.99 11.92
N ARG A 429 30.26 -9.31 13.22
CA ARG A 429 29.99 -8.34 14.30
C ARG A 429 30.92 -7.13 14.26
N GLU A 430 32.21 -7.33 14.05
CA GLU A 430 33.17 -6.23 14.02
C GLU A 430 33.04 -5.38 12.75
N THR A 431 32.78 -6.02 11.60
CA THR A 431 32.55 -5.32 10.33
C THR A 431 31.29 -4.45 10.42
N CYS A 432 30.18 -5.03 10.88
CA CYS A 432 28.94 -4.30 11.10
C CYS A 432 29.12 -3.16 12.10
N ARG A 433 29.79 -3.40 13.24
CA ARG A 433 30.10 -2.37 14.24
C ARG A 433 30.90 -1.22 13.65
N THR A 434 31.90 -1.52 12.84
CA THR A 434 32.73 -0.52 12.15
C THR A 434 31.89 0.33 11.21
N TRP A 435 31.04 -0.29 10.38
CA TRP A 435 30.17 0.46 9.48
C TRP A 435 29.16 1.32 10.21
N ILE A 436 28.55 0.80 11.28
CA ILE A 436 27.56 1.54 12.07
C ILE A 436 28.20 2.79 12.72
N ARG A 437 29.44 2.67 13.24
CA ARG A 437 30.19 3.82 13.80
C ARG A 437 30.59 4.85 12.74
N ALA A 438 30.84 4.40 11.51
CA ALA A 438 31.33 5.28 10.45
C ALA A 438 30.22 6.21 9.91
N LEU A 439 28.96 5.80 9.99
CA LEU A 439 27.81 6.47 9.39
C LEU A 439 27.08 7.38 10.40
N ARG A 440 26.36 8.37 9.89
CA ARG A 440 25.44 9.20 10.67
C ARG A 440 24.23 8.37 11.12
N ASN A 441 23.78 8.52 12.34
CA ASN A 441 22.73 7.72 12.97
C ASN A 441 22.22 8.40 14.26
N GLU A 442 21.61 9.56 14.09
CA GLU A 442 21.12 10.41 15.18
C GLU A 442 19.58 10.28 15.35
N GLY A 443 18.99 9.21 14.81
CA GLY A 443 17.56 8.89 14.82
C GLY A 443 16.96 8.75 13.42
N ILE A 444 15.69 8.33 13.35
CA ILE A 444 14.98 7.98 12.11
C ILE A 444 15.03 9.07 11.03
N PHE A 445 14.97 10.34 11.42
CA PHE A 445 15.02 11.48 10.50
C PHE A 445 16.40 12.14 10.44
N THR A 446 17.46 11.34 10.50
CA THR A 446 18.82 11.81 10.19
C THR A 446 18.92 12.03 8.69
N PRO A 447 19.16 13.25 8.18
CA PRO A 447 19.20 13.47 6.73
C PRO A 447 20.31 12.67 6.02
N PRO A 448 20.12 12.29 4.75
CA PRO A 448 21.20 11.80 3.91
C PRO A 448 22.39 12.77 3.88
N SER A 449 23.60 12.22 3.84
CA SER A 449 24.83 13.02 3.85
C SER A 449 25.88 12.48 2.89
N VAL A 450 26.90 13.30 2.60
CA VAL A 450 28.06 12.88 1.79
C VAL A 450 28.96 11.88 2.53
N ARG A 451 28.93 11.89 3.88
CA ARG A 451 29.61 10.89 4.73
C ARG A 451 28.88 9.55 4.69
N GLY A 452 27.57 9.59 4.49
CA GLY A 452 26.67 8.44 4.58
C GLY A 452 25.91 8.42 5.91
N THR A 453 24.68 7.94 5.84
CA THR A 453 23.68 7.94 6.90
C THR A 453 23.03 6.56 7.00
N LEU A 454 22.71 6.12 8.22
CA LEU A 454 21.84 4.98 8.47
C LEU A 454 20.38 5.44 8.50
N ALA A 455 19.56 4.86 7.63
CA ALA A 455 18.11 4.91 7.75
C ALA A 455 17.61 3.73 8.57
N VAL A 456 16.85 4.03 9.62
CA VAL A 456 16.34 3.07 10.60
C VAL A 456 14.84 3.34 10.86
N PRO A 457 13.93 2.53 10.30
CA PRO A 457 14.19 1.43 9.36
C PRO A 457 14.70 1.95 8.00
N GLY A 458 15.28 1.07 7.20
CA GLY A 458 15.69 1.38 5.83
C GLY A 458 14.50 1.64 4.90
N ASN A 459 14.77 1.83 3.60
CA ASN A 459 13.75 2.18 2.59
C ASN A 459 12.75 1.06 2.27
N LEU A 460 12.98 -0.19 2.71
CA LEU A 460 11.92 -1.22 2.73
C LEU A 460 10.81 -0.85 3.72
N GLY A 461 11.18 -0.10 4.75
CA GLY A 461 10.34 0.34 5.84
C GLY A 461 10.08 -0.71 6.91
N GLY A 462 9.56 -0.23 8.03
CA GLY A 462 8.97 -1.05 9.09
C GLY A 462 7.68 -1.69 8.60
N MET A 463 6.73 -0.88 8.14
CA MET A 463 5.49 -1.33 7.49
C MET A 463 5.54 -0.98 6.01
N THR A 464 5.07 -1.89 5.16
CA THR A 464 5.11 -1.71 3.70
C THR A 464 3.79 -2.13 3.05
N TRP A 465 3.79 -2.41 1.74
CA TRP A 465 2.62 -2.81 0.96
C TRP A 465 1.91 -4.08 1.47
N SER A 466 2.58 -4.88 2.31
CA SER A 466 1.97 -6.02 3.00
C SER A 466 0.75 -5.62 3.83
N GLY A 467 0.70 -4.38 4.32
CA GLY A 467 -0.41 -3.86 5.10
C GLY A 467 -0.62 -4.62 6.41
N TYR A 468 -1.88 -4.72 6.81
CA TYR A 468 -2.28 -5.28 8.10
C TYR A 468 -3.70 -5.83 8.05
N ALA A 469 -4.05 -6.64 9.04
CA ALA A 469 -5.39 -7.19 9.22
C ALA A 469 -6.00 -6.69 10.53
N PHE A 470 -7.28 -6.34 10.53
CA PHE A 470 -7.99 -5.91 11.72
C PHE A 470 -9.03 -6.95 12.14
N ASP A 471 -8.92 -7.44 13.37
CA ASP A 471 -9.91 -8.31 14.00
C ASP A 471 -10.90 -7.48 14.83
N PRO A 472 -12.13 -7.26 14.32
CA PRO A 472 -13.13 -6.45 15.01
C PRO A 472 -13.70 -7.15 16.26
N GLN A 473 -13.55 -8.47 16.42
CA GLN A 473 -14.06 -9.18 17.59
C GLN A 473 -13.22 -8.88 18.84
N HIS A 474 -11.90 -8.81 18.66
CA HIS A 474 -10.95 -8.59 19.75
C HIS A 474 -10.38 -7.16 19.76
N GLY A 475 -10.67 -6.34 18.75
CA GLY A 475 -10.14 -4.97 18.63
C GLY A 475 -8.63 -4.95 18.35
N LEU A 476 -8.11 -5.99 17.70
CA LEU A 476 -6.68 -6.17 17.46
C LEU A 476 -6.32 -5.85 16.00
N LEU A 477 -5.32 -5.00 15.81
CA LEU A 477 -4.66 -4.83 14.53
C LEU A 477 -3.40 -5.71 14.49
N VAL A 478 -3.30 -6.58 13.49
CA VAL A 478 -2.16 -7.48 13.32
C VAL A 478 -1.33 -7.04 12.11
N VAL A 479 -0.04 -6.81 12.34
CA VAL A 479 0.88 -6.20 11.39
C VAL A 479 2.17 -7.01 11.33
N ASN A 480 2.69 -7.30 10.13
CA ASN A 480 4.06 -7.76 9.98
C ASN A 480 4.99 -6.54 9.80
N THR A 481 6.10 -6.49 10.52
CA THR A 481 7.08 -5.40 10.39
C THR A 481 8.49 -5.90 10.11
N ASN A 482 9.30 -5.09 9.43
CA ASN A 482 10.69 -5.37 9.09
C ASN A 482 11.66 -4.46 9.86
N ASN A 483 12.73 -5.06 10.39
CA ASN A 483 13.76 -4.41 11.20
C ASN A 483 15.10 -4.39 10.45
N LEU A 484 15.07 -3.86 9.22
CA LEU A 484 16.25 -3.71 8.37
C LEU A 484 16.76 -2.28 8.38
N VAL A 485 18.07 -2.13 8.26
CA VAL A 485 18.74 -0.83 8.19
C VAL A 485 19.37 -0.66 6.83
N ALA A 486 19.25 0.53 6.26
CA ALA A 486 19.88 0.89 5.01
C ALA A 486 20.97 1.94 5.23
N LYS A 487 22.06 1.81 4.49
CA LYS A 487 23.03 2.89 4.28
C LYS A 487 22.54 3.73 3.11
N ILE A 488 22.53 5.04 3.29
CA ILE A 488 22.22 6.05 2.27
C ILE A 488 23.41 7.00 2.19
N LYS A 489 23.88 7.36 1.00
CA LYS A 489 24.96 8.32 0.79
C LYS A 489 24.66 9.20 -0.40
N LEU A 490 24.78 10.52 -0.21
CA LEU A 490 24.78 11.46 -1.32
C LEU A 490 26.19 11.54 -1.93
N ILE A 491 26.25 11.49 -3.25
CA ILE A 491 27.50 11.55 -4.02
C ILE A 491 27.47 12.85 -4.82
N PRO A 492 28.44 13.77 -4.64
CA PRO A 492 28.49 14.98 -5.45
C PRO A 492 28.41 14.69 -6.96
N ARG A 493 27.65 15.49 -7.71
CA ARG A 493 27.40 15.26 -9.13
C ARG A 493 28.68 15.08 -9.95
N ALA A 494 29.72 15.84 -9.63
CA ALA A 494 31.01 15.78 -10.31
C ALA A 494 31.69 14.40 -10.19
N ASP A 495 31.35 13.65 -9.14
CA ASP A 495 31.98 12.38 -8.80
C ASP A 495 31.11 11.16 -9.13
N PHE A 496 29.79 11.32 -9.31
CA PHE A 496 28.83 10.21 -9.41
C PHE A 496 29.11 9.21 -10.54
N TRP A 497 29.66 9.67 -11.66
CA TRP A 497 29.94 8.85 -12.84
C TRP A 497 31.35 8.24 -12.84
N ARG A 498 32.13 8.47 -11.78
CA ARG A 498 33.48 7.93 -11.66
C ARG A 498 33.44 6.53 -11.08
N ASP A 499 34.08 5.57 -11.75
CA ASP A 499 34.13 4.18 -11.30
C ASP A 499 34.79 4.05 -9.92
N GLU A 500 35.74 4.94 -9.59
CA GLU A 500 36.40 4.96 -8.28
C GLU A 500 35.45 5.26 -7.11
N VAL A 501 34.24 5.77 -7.36
CA VAL A 501 33.23 6.07 -6.33
C VAL A 501 32.21 4.94 -6.21
N ARG A 502 32.08 4.11 -7.23
CA ARG A 502 31.10 3.02 -7.31
C ARG A 502 31.69 1.70 -6.81
N THR A 503 32.25 1.73 -5.60
CA THR A 503 33.05 0.63 -5.05
C THR A 503 32.26 -0.40 -4.24
N GLU A 504 30.99 -0.09 -3.92
CA GLU A 504 30.13 -0.96 -3.12
C GLU A 504 28.96 -1.49 -3.96
N ASP A 505 28.62 -2.76 -3.77
CA ASP A 505 27.37 -3.34 -4.28
C ASP A 505 26.18 -2.61 -3.66
N GLY A 506 25.29 -2.10 -4.50
CA GLY A 506 24.09 -1.39 -4.09
C GLY A 506 23.47 -0.63 -5.26
N GLU A 507 22.42 0.11 -4.95
CA GLU A 507 21.74 0.94 -5.92
C GLU A 507 22.43 2.31 -6.02
N TYR A 508 22.72 2.73 -7.24
CA TYR A 508 23.18 4.09 -7.52
C TYR A 508 22.15 4.79 -8.40
N ALA A 509 21.35 5.67 -7.79
CA ALA A 509 20.33 6.42 -8.51
C ALA A 509 20.88 7.80 -8.91
N PRO A 510 20.76 8.20 -10.18
CA PRO A 510 21.40 9.42 -10.65
C PRO A 510 20.76 10.68 -10.08
N GLN A 511 19.48 10.70 -9.70
CA GLN A 511 18.74 11.91 -9.32
C GLN A 511 18.99 13.07 -10.31
N ALA A 512 18.92 12.78 -11.62
CA ALA A 512 19.34 13.73 -12.65
C ALA A 512 18.62 15.07 -12.54
N GLY A 513 19.37 16.18 -12.55
CA GLY A 513 18.86 17.53 -12.31
C GLY A 513 19.21 18.11 -10.93
N THR A 514 19.71 17.29 -10.00
CA THR A 514 20.20 17.75 -8.70
C THR A 514 21.75 17.79 -8.62
N PRO A 515 22.32 18.50 -7.63
CA PRO A 515 23.77 18.53 -7.39
C PRO A 515 24.36 17.22 -6.85
N TYR A 516 23.55 16.20 -6.59
CA TYR A 516 23.98 14.94 -5.97
C TYR A 516 23.33 13.73 -6.67
N GLY A 517 24.07 12.63 -6.82
CA GLY A 517 23.47 11.32 -7.00
C GLY A 517 23.30 10.61 -5.65
N LEU A 518 22.58 9.50 -5.64
CA LEU A 518 22.36 8.65 -4.47
C LEU A 518 23.14 7.34 -4.61
N PHE A 519 23.66 6.86 -3.49
CA PHE A 519 23.95 5.45 -3.27
C PHE A 519 23.13 4.93 -2.09
N ARG A 520 22.48 3.76 -2.24
CA ARG A 520 21.84 3.06 -1.11
C ARG A 520 22.01 1.54 -1.16
N ARG A 521 22.04 0.91 0.02
CA ARG A 521 21.98 -0.55 0.19
C ARG A 521 21.51 -0.93 1.60
N PHE A 522 20.91 -2.11 1.75
CA PHE A 522 20.75 -2.70 3.09
C PHE A 522 22.11 -3.04 3.69
N LEU A 523 22.25 -2.80 5.00
CA LEU A 523 23.50 -3.07 5.70
C LEU A 523 23.61 -4.57 6.00
N GLN A 524 24.32 -5.29 5.15
CA GLN A 524 24.54 -6.73 5.25
C GLN A 524 25.99 -7.06 5.57
N SER A 525 26.20 -7.95 6.54
CA SER A 525 27.49 -8.47 6.95
C SER A 525 28.18 -9.27 5.82
N PRO A 526 29.48 -9.62 5.95
CA PRO A 526 30.15 -10.55 5.04
C PRO A 526 29.38 -11.85 4.77
N SER A 527 28.71 -12.40 5.79
CA SER A 527 27.80 -13.56 5.68
C SER A 527 26.46 -13.26 4.98
N LYS A 528 26.27 -12.05 4.43
CA LYS A 528 25.06 -11.56 3.73
C LYS A 528 23.79 -11.44 4.61
N LEU A 529 23.92 -11.58 5.93
CA LEU A 529 22.83 -11.34 6.87
C LEU A 529 22.76 -9.87 7.27
N PRO A 530 21.59 -9.35 7.71
CA PRO A 530 21.50 -7.97 8.16
C PRO A 530 22.40 -7.72 9.37
N CYS A 531 23.01 -6.53 9.40
CA CYS A 531 23.90 -6.10 10.48
C CYS A 531 23.18 -5.74 11.79
N THR A 532 21.84 -5.78 11.82
CA THR A 532 21.02 -5.56 13.02
C THR A 532 20.74 -6.85 13.75
N ALA A 533 20.58 -6.78 15.08
CA ALA A 533 20.14 -7.92 15.86
C ALA A 533 18.75 -8.42 15.42
N PRO A 534 18.55 -9.75 15.28
CA PRO A 534 17.24 -10.32 15.01
C PRO A 534 16.28 -10.10 16.20
N PRO A 535 14.95 -10.17 15.99
CA PRO A 535 14.30 -10.61 14.75
C PRO A 535 14.27 -9.52 13.67
N TRP A 536 14.64 -9.89 12.43
CA TRP A 536 14.59 -8.98 11.26
C TRP A 536 13.20 -8.76 10.69
N GLY A 537 12.25 -9.60 11.07
CA GLY A 537 10.85 -9.30 10.91
C GLY A 537 10.03 -10.01 11.98
N VAL A 538 8.93 -9.37 12.32
CA VAL A 538 8.07 -9.74 13.43
C VAL A 538 6.60 -9.66 13.02
N LEU A 539 5.77 -10.43 13.71
CA LEU A 539 4.33 -10.25 13.71
C LEU A 539 3.95 -9.55 15.03
N VAL A 540 3.20 -8.46 14.92
CA VAL A 540 2.80 -7.62 16.05
C VAL A 540 1.28 -7.56 16.09
N ALA A 541 0.68 -7.73 17.27
CA ALA A 541 -0.70 -7.30 17.50
C ALA A 541 -0.72 -6.05 18.35
N VAL A 542 -1.52 -5.08 17.92
CA VAL A 542 -1.80 -3.83 18.62
C VAL A 542 -3.26 -3.87 19.08
N ASP A 543 -3.48 -3.69 20.38
CA ASP A 543 -4.78 -3.35 20.92
C ASP A 543 -5.13 -1.92 20.51
N MET A 544 -6.10 -1.78 19.62
CA MET A 544 -6.50 -0.50 19.05
C MET A 544 -7.43 0.30 19.95
N THR A 545 -7.96 -0.30 21.03
CA THR A 545 -8.73 0.41 22.06
C THR A 545 -7.80 1.29 22.87
N GLU A 546 -6.67 0.70 23.31
CA GLU A 546 -5.68 1.37 24.16
C GLU A 546 -4.49 1.97 23.40
N GLY A 547 -4.28 1.58 22.14
CA GLY A 547 -3.09 1.94 21.38
C GLY A 547 -1.82 1.30 21.95
N LYS A 548 -1.86 0.02 22.33
CA LYS A 548 -0.72 -0.68 22.95
C LYS A 548 -0.39 -1.97 22.21
N ILE A 549 0.90 -2.30 22.15
CA ILE A 549 1.33 -3.61 21.67
C ILE A 549 0.84 -4.68 22.66
N ARG A 550 0.03 -5.61 22.18
CA ARG A 550 -0.51 -6.73 22.96
C ARG A 550 0.45 -7.91 22.98
N TRP A 551 1.04 -8.23 21.83
CA TRP A 551 2.10 -9.20 21.70
C TRP A 551 2.95 -8.90 20.45
N GLN A 552 4.17 -9.44 20.44
CA GLN A 552 5.09 -9.37 19.32
C GLN A 552 5.92 -10.66 19.28
N VAL A 553 5.99 -11.30 18.11
CA VAL A 553 6.72 -12.56 17.91
C VAL A 553 7.61 -12.51 16.66
N PRO A 554 8.76 -13.19 16.62
CA PRO A 554 9.54 -13.35 15.40
C PRO A 554 8.71 -14.02 14.29
N LEU A 555 8.82 -13.50 13.07
CA LEU A 555 8.10 -14.03 11.91
C LEU A 555 9.09 -14.59 10.88
N GLY A 556 9.03 -15.90 10.62
CA GLY A 556 9.89 -16.57 9.64
C GLY A 556 11.30 -16.86 10.14
N SER A 557 12.17 -17.27 9.21
CA SER A 557 13.60 -17.50 9.44
C SER A 557 14.44 -17.07 8.23
N LEU A 558 15.68 -16.60 8.48
CA LEU A 558 16.73 -16.42 7.47
C LEU A 558 17.77 -17.55 7.49
N GLN A 559 17.53 -18.66 8.20
CA GLN A 559 18.53 -19.73 8.43
C GLN A 559 19.19 -20.27 7.15
N ASN A 560 18.48 -20.25 6.03
CA ASN A 560 18.94 -20.75 4.73
C ASN A 560 19.25 -19.61 3.73
N PHE A 561 19.19 -18.35 4.16
CA PHE A 561 19.45 -17.21 3.29
C PHE A 561 20.94 -17.13 2.96
N GLY A 562 21.31 -16.94 1.69
CA GLY A 562 22.72 -16.78 1.30
C GLY A 562 23.61 -18.03 1.43
N GLY A 563 23.03 -19.22 1.68
CA GLY A 563 23.76 -20.49 1.73
C GLY A 563 23.84 -21.11 3.12
N LYS A 564 24.84 -21.97 3.35
CA LYS A 564 25.02 -22.68 4.63
C LYS A 564 25.54 -21.71 5.70
N GLN A 565 24.79 -21.57 6.78
CA GLN A 565 25.12 -20.71 7.91
C GLN A 565 25.04 -21.49 9.24
N PRO A 566 25.72 -21.05 10.31
CA PRO A 566 25.48 -21.60 11.64
C PRO A 566 24.03 -21.32 12.09
N PRO A 567 23.54 -21.96 13.17
CA PRO A 567 22.23 -21.67 13.71
C PRO A 567 22.07 -20.18 14.06
N ILE A 568 21.00 -19.56 13.57
CA ILE A 568 20.67 -18.15 13.83
C ILE A 568 19.27 -18.03 14.46
N PRO A 569 18.98 -16.96 15.22
CA PRO A 569 17.65 -16.72 15.77
C PRO A 569 16.56 -16.58 14.69
N PRO A 570 15.29 -16.85 15.03
CA PRO A 570 14.18 -16.66 14.11
C PRO A 570 13.91 -15.17 13.84
N GLY A 571 13.11 -14.92 12.81
CA GLY A 571 12.86 -13.62 12.23
C GLY A 571 13.35 -13.60 10.78
N SER A 572 12.52 -13.10 9.89
CA SER A 572 12.79 -13.00 8.47
C SER A 572 12.21 -11.71 7.95
N VAL A 573 12.81 -11.19 6.88
CA VAL A 573 12.16 -10.13 6.11
C VAL A 573 10.82 -10.66 5.60
N SER A 574 9.76 -9.87 5.76
CA SER A 574 8.39 -10.25 5.44
C SER A 574 7.73 -9.20 4.55
N LEU A 575 7.19 -9.65 3.42
CA LEU A 575 6.57 -8.81 2.38
C LEU A 575 5.13 -9.23 2.05
N GLY A 576 4.65 -10.33 2.65
CA GLY A 576 3.26 -10.78 2.55
C GLY A 576 2.43 -10.31 3.75
N GLY A 577 1.20 -9.85 3.49
CA GLY A 577 0.29 -9.34 4.51
C GLY A 577 -0.48 -10.43 5.27
N PRO A 578 -0.84 -10.20 6.55
CA PRO A 578 -1.68 -11.12 7.31
C PRO A 578 -3.13 -11.13 6.82
N ILE A 579 -3.86 -12.18 7.18
CA ILE A 579 -5.32 -12.30 7.12
C ILE A 579 -5.82 -12.77 8.48
N ALA A 580 -6.81 -12.09 9.06
CA ALA A 580 -7.45 -12.50 10.30
C ALA A 580 -8.79 -13.21 10.02
N SER A 581 -9.25 -14.08 10.92
CA SER A 581 -10.57 -14.72 10.80
C SER A 581 -11.33 -14.83 12.11
N ALA A 582 -12.66 -14.96 12.00
CA ALA A 582 -13.56 -15.27 13.11
C ALA A 582 -13.26 -16.61 13.82
N GLY A 583 -12.38 -17.44 13.25
CA GLY A 583 -11.83 -18.63 13.92
C GLY A 583 -10.80 -18.32 15.00
N GLY A 584 -10.47 -17.04 15.23
CA GLY A 584 -9.45 -16.61 16.20
C GLY A 584 -8.02 -16.81 15.71
N LEU A 585 -7.83 -16.76 14.39
CA LEU A 585 -6.56 -17.08 13.74
C LEU A 585 -6.06 -15.91 12.89
N VAL A 586 -4.74 -15.82 12.78
CA VAL A 586 -4.04 -15.00 11.79
C VAL A 586 -3.27 -15.93 10.87
N PHE A 587 -3.56 -15.87 9.58
CA PHE A 587 -2.80 -16.56 8.54
C PHE A 587 -1.82 -15.60 7.89
N ILE A 588 -0.59 -16.07 7.64
CA ILE A 588 0.41 -15.26 6.95
C ILE A 588 1.43 -16.14 6.23
N ALA A 589 1.79 -15.70 5.03
CA ALA A 589 2.93 -16.16 4.24
C ALA A 589 3.80 -14.95 3.88
N GLY A 590 4.86 -15.17 3.11
CA GLY A 590 5.67 -14.08 2.57
C GLY A 590 6.87 -13.73 3.45
N THR A 591 7.42 -14.72 4.13
CA THR A 591 8.79 -14.70 4.69
C THR A 591 9.75 -15.38 3.70
N PHE A 592 11.07 -15.22 3.89
CA PHE A 592 12.05 -15.89 3.01
C PHE A 592 12.10 -17.41 3.18
N ASP A 593 11.65 -17.93 4.32
CA ASP A 593 11.42 -19.37 4.44
C ASP A 593 10.09 -19.77 3.79
N PRO A 594 10.01 -20.98 3.20
CA PRO A 594 8.89 -21.36 2.36
C PRO A 594 7.72 -21.90 3.20
N TYR A 595 7.25 -21.14 4.19
CA TYR A 595 6.18 -21.60 5.09
C TYR A 595 4.96 -20.68 5.07
N PHE A 596 3.78 -21.29 4.96
CA PHE A 596 2.51 -20.69 5.33
C PHE A 596 2.19 -21.01 6.78
N ARG A 597 1.73 -20.03 7.56
CA ARG A 597 1.56 -20.14 9.01
C ARG A 597 0.19 -19.72 9.48
N ALA A 598 -0.23 -20.28 10.61
CA ALA A 598 -1.37 -19.82 11.39
C ALA A 598 -0.96 -19.52 12.83
N PHE A 599 -1.36 -18.35 13.31
CA PHE A 599 -1.13 -17.88 14.66
C PHE A 599 -2.45 -17.68 15.40
N ASP A 600 -2.44 -17.88 16.71
CA ASP A 600 -3.52 -17.44 17.59
C ASP A 600 -3.56 -15.91 17.66
N VAL A 601 -4.70 -15.29 17.35
CA VAL A 601 -4.80 -13.82 17.23
C VAL A 601 -4.59 -13.08 18.56
N GLU A 602 -4.93 -13.69 19.70
CA GLU A 602 -4.86 -13.05 21.02
C GLU A 602 -3.50 -13.21 21.69
N THR A 603 -2.76 -14.28 21.35
CA THR A 603 -1.51 -14.64 22.02
C THR A 603 -0.27 -14.61 21.13
N GLY A 604 -0.43 -14.59 19.81
CA GLY A 604 0.68 -14.65 18.85
C GLY A 604 1.36 -16.02 18.77
N LYS A 605 0.79 -17.06 19.38
CA LYS A 605 1.36 -18.42 19.34
C LYS A 605 1.19 -19.04 17.95
N GLU A 606 2.29 -19.51 17.34
CA GLU A 606 2.22 -20.35 16.12
C GLU A 606 1.49 -21.65 16.46
N LEU A 607 0.33 -21.88 15.82
CA LEU A 607 -0.48 -23.08 16.03
C LEU A 607 -0.27 -24.11 14.93
N TRP A 608 0.15 -23.67 13.75
CA TRP A 608 0.35 -24.51 12.59
C TRP A 608 1.27 -23.83 11.56
N LYS A 609 2.01 -24.64 10.81
CA LYS A 609 2.69 -24.23 9.58
C LYS A 609 2.85 -25.40 8.61
N ALA A 610 2.90 -25.10 7.33
CA ALA A 610 3.25 -26.05 6.27
C ALA A 610 4.01 -25.36 5.13
N GLN A 611 4.74 -26.15 4.33
CA GLN A 611 5.46 -25.70 3.14
C GLN A 611 4.64 -25.95 1.89
#